data_AF-B3MZW6-F1
#
_entry.id   AF-B3MZW6-F1
#
_cell.length_a   1.000
_cell.length_b   1.000
_cell.length_c   1.000
_cell.angle_alpha   90.00
_cell.angle_beta   90.00
_cell.angle_gamma   90.00
#
_symmetry.space_group_name_H-M   'P 1'
#
loop_
_entity.id
_entity.type
_entity.pdbx_description
1 polymer ?
#
loop_
_entity_poly.entity_id
_entity_poly.type
_entity_poly.pdbx_seq_one_letter_code
_entity_poly.pdbx_strand_id
1 'polypeptide(L)'
;MIFPVVLLSVTFLGLFSASQGSDESCYLSEEQEDDCAAVCYPIVKPLLRYFEKINEKDSQILQLQKDNSELHKKFADSQQKDLEKYAHISKLETAYLELQKRHWDVQDKFQQLQSRIQDVESLKAQIKLLEEQIRALNKTSELAVVKNGEMLANQLREEIEKLRSLGRSGERSNPEATAQAKGPSLPDHCPGSQEEEKVIQKIQIGGADPFKVVCYSDKKRGSGWIIVYNKVPGSNKFNRPFEEYVSGFGDVGTADEDEFFIGLQRLHLLTNGEPYEVHLDAIFGINRREEEEEEEQDHVEKN
;
A
#
# COMPACT_ATOMS: atom_id res chain seq x y z
N MET A 1 -46.88 -2.80 -24.45
CA MET A 1 -48.07 -3.66 -24.24
C MET A 1 -49.13 -2.83 -23.54
N ILE A 2 -50.42 -2.99 -23.88
CA ILE A 2 -51.50 -2.12 -23.37
C ILE A 2 -52.31 -2.90 -22.34
N PHE A 3 -52.40 -2.40 -21.11
CA PHE A 3 -53.27 -2.96 -20.07
C PHE A 3 -54.71 -2.43 -20.24
N PRO A 4 -55.73 -3.30 -20.30
CA PRO A 4 -57.13 -2.87 -20.40
C PRO A 4 -57.64 -2.39 -19.04
N VAL A 5 -57.94 -1.09 -18.92
CA VAL A 5 -58.64 -0.53 -17.76
C VAL A 5 -60.11 -0.95 -17.80
N VAL A 6 -60.54 -1.74 -16.81
CA VAL A 6 -61.94 -2.20 -16.71
C VAL A 6 -62.81 -1.08 -16.15
N LEU A 7 -63.48 -0.35 -17.05
CA LEU A 7 -64.49 0.65 -16.71
C LEU A 7 -65.79 -0.04 -16.22
N LEU A 8 -65.93 -0.17 -14.90
CA LEU A 8 -67.18 -0.61 -14.27
C LEU A 8 -68.25 0.50 -14.34
N SER A 9 -68.98 0.55 -15.46
CA SER A 9 -70.12 1.45 -15.64
C SER A 9 -71.31 1.00 -14.79
N VAL A 10 -71.44 1.54 -13.57
CA VAL A 10 -72.61 1.30 -12.71
C VAL A 10 -73.82 2.00 -13.31
N THR A 11 -74.65 1.27 -14.05
CA THR A 11 -75.93 1.77 -14.56
C THR A 11 -76.91 1.97 -13.40
N PHE A 12 -77.05 3.22 -12.96
CA PHE A 12 -77.96 3.60 -11.89
C PHE A 12 -79.41 3.52 -12.38
N LEU A 13 -80.00 2.32 -12.32
CA LEU A 13 -81.42 2.08 -12.61
C LEU A 13 -82.27 2.75 -11.53
N GLY A 14 -82.64 4.00 -11.79
CA GLY A 14 -83.47 4.82 -10.91
C GLY A 14 -84.89 4.28 -10.78
N LEU A 15 -85.09 3.30 -9.91
CA LEU A 15 -86.39 2.95 -9.37
C LEU A 15 -86.88 4.12 -8.50
N PHE A 16 -87.61 5.04 -9.13
CA PHE A 16 -88.42 6.06 -8.45
C PHE A 16 -89.58 5.38 -7.69
N SER A 17 -89.28 4.72 -6.58
CA SER A 17 -90.27 4.49 -5.53
C SER A 17 -90.54 5.86 -4.88
N ALA A 18 -91.63 6.50 -5.30
CA ALA A 18 -92.09 7.75 -4.70
C ALA A 18 -92.64 7.50 -3.28
N SER A 19 -91.73 7.33 -2.31
CA SER A 19 -92.06 7.49 -0.90
C SER A 19 -92.43 8.95 -0.69
N GLN A 20 -93.72 9.21 -0.55
CA GLN A 20 -94.24 10.53 -0.24
C GLN A 20 -93.87 10.87 1.21
N GLY A 21 -92.65 11.37 1.39
CA GLY A 21 -92.19 11.92 2.66
C GLY A 21 -93.08 13.12 2.99
N SER A 22 -93.91 12.96 4.01
CA SER A 22 -94.53 14.08 4.68
C SER A 22 -93.42 14.82 5.42
N ASP A 23 -93.14 16.05 4.99
CA ASP A 23 -92.40 17.03 5.81
C ASP A 23 -93.31 17.46 6.99
N GLU A 24 -93.59 16.51 7.89
CA GLU A 24 -94.04 16.83 9.25
C GLU A 24 -92.87 17.51 9.94
N SER A 25 -92.89 18.84 9.95
CA SER A 25 -92.05 19.63 10.83
C SER A 25 -92.46 19.31 12.27
N CYS A 26 -91.65 18.47 12.95
CA CYS A 26 -91.84 18.05 14.33
C CYS A 26 -91.68 19.22 15.32
N TYR A 27 -92.64 20.15 15.32
CA TYR A 27 -92.85 21.11 16.37
C TYR A 27 -93.63 20.44 17.50
N LEU A 28 -92.89 19.80 18.39
CA LEU A 28 -93.37 19.44 19.72
C LEU A 28 -93.69 20.73 20.49
N SER A 29 -94.63 20.68 21.45
CA SER A 29 -94.75 21.75 22.44
C SER A 29 -93.59 21.65 23.45
N GLU A 30 -93.17 22.76 24.06
CA GLU A 30 -92.03 22.78 25.02
C GLU A 30 -92.15 21.69 26.10
N GLU A 31 -93.36 21.48 26.63
CA GLU A 31 -93.70 20.44 27.62
C GLU A 31 -93.48 18.99 27.09
N GLN A 32 -93.65 18.77 25.78
CA GLN A 32 -93.37 17.48 25.12
C GLN A 32 -91.89 17.33 24.72
N GLU A 33 -91.18 18.43 24.47
CA GLU A 33 -89.72 18.40 24.29
C GLU A 33 -89.03 18.02 25.60
N ASP A 34 -89.45 18.57 26.74
CA ASP A 34 -88.92 18.23 28.06
C ASP A 34 -89.17 16.76 28.46
N ASP A 35 -90.39 16.24 28.27
CA ASP A 35 -90.69 14.81 28.50
C ASP A 35 -89.85 13.89 27.59
N CYS A 36 -89.71 14.24 26.31
CA CYS A 36 -88.88 13.50 25.37
C CYS A 36 -87.39 13.57 25.76
N ALA A 37 -86.90 14.74 26.19
CA ALA A 37 -85.55 14.95 26.67
C ALA A 37 -85.27 14.16 27.95
N ALA A 38 -86.21 14.06 28.88
CA ALA A 38 -86.07 13.28 30.11
C ALA A 38 -85.82 11.79 29.83
N VAL A 39 -86.44 11.23 28.78
CA VAL A 39 -86.22 9.84 28.35
C VAL A 39 -84.98 9.68 27.47
N CYS A 40 -84.75 10.60 26.53
CA CYS A 40 -83.67 10.47 25.53
C CYS A 40 -82.30 10.89 26.06
N TYR A 41 -82.20 11.90 26.92
CA TYR A 41 -80.93 12.43 27.41
C TYR A 41 -80.10 11.39 28.19
N PRO A 42 -80.66 10.53 29.07
CA PRO A 42 -79.92 9.42 29.68
C PRO A 42 -79.30 8.45 28.67
N ILE A 43 -79.95 8.24 27.51
CA ILE A 43 -79.50 7.33 26.45
C ILE A 43 -78.41 8.00 25.59
N VAL A 44 -78.55 9.29 25.30
CA VAL A 44 -77.65 10.05 24.41
C VAL A 44 -76.42 10.60 25.15
N LYS A 45 -76.51 10.88 26.47
CA LYS A 45 -75.40 11.42 27.28
C LYS A 45 -74.11 10.58 27.28
N PRO A 46 -74.14 9.23 27.30
CA PRO A 46 -72.94 8.41 27.08
C PRO A 46 -72.33 8.59 25.68
N LEU A 47 -73.17 8.74 24.65
CA LEU A 47 -72.73 8.96 23.26
C LEU A 47 -72.07 10.34 23.10
N LEU A 48 -72.63 11.39 23.70
CA LEU A 48 -72.03 12.74 23.68
C LEU A 48 -70.61 12.75 24.27
N ARG A 49 -70.39 12.05 25.40
CA ARG A 49 -69.04 11.84 25.97
C ARG A 49 -68.11 11.02 25.08
N TYR A 50 -68.66 10.14 24.25
CA TYR A 50 -67.88 9.39 23.26
C TYR A 50 -67.49 10.28 22.07
N PHE A 51 -68.39 11.12 21.57
CA PHE A 51 -68.09 12.14 20.55
C PHE A 51 -67.05 13.17 21.00
N GLU A 52 -67.13 13.66 22.23
CA GLU A 52 -66.11 14.52 22.85
C GLU A 52 -64.71 13.86 22.79
N LYS A 53 -64.64 12.57 23.12
CA LYS A 53 -63.41 11.77 23.08
C LYS A 53 -62.96 11.34 21.68
N ILE A 54 -63.86 11.34 20.68
CA ILE A 54 -63.49 11.21 19.27
C ILE A 54 -62.82 12.51 18.82
N ASN A 55 -63.46 13.67 19.04
CA ASN A 55 -62.93 14.98 18.64
C ASN A 55 -61.55 15.27 19.27
N GLU A 56 -61.34 14.86 20.53
CA GLU A 56 -60.04 14.92 21.21
C GLU A 56 -58.98 14.09 20.46
N LYS A 57 -59.30 12.85 20.08
CA LYS A 57 -58.41 11.95 19.34
C LYS A 57 -58.14 12.43 17.92
N ASP A 58 -59.14 12.92 17.21
CA ASP A 58 -58.98 13.44 15.85
C ASP A 58 -58.07 14.67 15.86
N SER A 59 -58.17 15.52 16.89
CA SER A 59 -57.23 16.63 17.13
C SER A 59 -55.80 16.14 17.39
N GLN A 60 -55.63 15.06 18.18
CA GLN A 60 -54.32 14.42 18.41
C GLN A 60 -53.75 13.81 17.12
N ILE A 61 -54.58 13.17 16.29
CA ILE A 61 -54.19 12.57 15.00
C ILE A 61 -53.73 13.64 14.03
N LEU A 62 -54.46 14.76 13.90
CA LEU A 62 -54.08 15.89 13.05
C LEU A 62 -52.73 16.51 13.49
N GLN A 63 -52.51 16.64 14.80
CA GLN A 63 -51.23 17.13 15.33
C GLN A 63 -50.08 16.15 15.04
N LEU A 64 -50.28 14.84 15.24
CA LEU A 64 -49.29 13.81 14.92
C LEU A 64 -48.97 13.75 13.41
N GLN A 65 -49.96 13.93 12.54
CA GLN A 65 -49.75 14.01 11.09
C GLN A 65 -48.88 15.21 10.71
N LYS A 66 -49.14 16.38 11.32
CA LYS A 66 -48.34 17.58 11.14
C LYS A 66 -46.90 17.39 11.62
N ASP A 67 -46.71 16.88 12.84
CA ASP A 67 -45.38 16.69 13.42
C ASP A 67 -44.56 15.66 12.63
N ASN A 68 -45.19 14.60 12.13
CA ASN A 68 -44.54 13.64 11.23
C ASN A 68 -44.15 14.29 9.90
N SER A 69 -44.97 15.19 9.34
CA SER A 69 -44.62 15.93 8.11
C SER A 69 -43.41 16.86 8.30
N GLU A 70 -43.28 17.47 9.47
CA GLU A 70 -42.12 18.30 9.82
C GLU A 70 -40.86 17.45 10.07
N LEU A 71 -41.02 16.27 10.68
CA LEU A 71 -39.94 15.31 10.89
C LEU A 71 -39.40 14.75 9.56
N HIS A 72 -40.27 14.37 8.63
CA HIS A 72 -39.88 13.95 7.27
C HIS A 72 -39.10 15.06 6.54
N LYS A 73 -39.53 16.32 6.65
CA LYS A 73 -38.77 17.44 6.08
C LYS A 73 -37.38 17.58 6.72
N LYS A 74 -37.29 17.56 8.06
CA LYS A 74 -36.00 17.65 8.78
C LYS A 74 -35.04 16.51 8.43
N PHE A 75 -35.57 15.31 8.16
CA PHE A 75 -34.80 14.17 7.69
C PHE A 75 -34.20 14.43 6.30
N ALA A 76 -35.01 14.87 5.33
CA ALA A 76 -34.53 15.23 3.99
C ALA A 76 -33.51 16.39 4.02
N ASP A 77 -33.78 17.44 4.82
CA ASP A 77 -32.88 18.58 5.04
C ASP A 77 -31.56 18.17 5.73
N SER A 78 -31.47 17.00 6.36
CA SER A 78 -30.22 16.42 6.89
C SER A 78 -29.51 15.57 5.83
N GLN A 79 -30.24 14.65 5.19
CA GLN A 79 -29.72 13.77 4.16
C GLN A 79 -29.04 14.55 3.01
N GLN A 80 -29.62 15.68 2.60
CA GLN A 80 -29.02 16.59 1.62
C GLN A 80 -27.67 17.17 2.09
N LYS A 81 -27.57 17.59 3.37
CA LYS A 81 -26.31 18.11 3.94
C LYS A 81 -25.25 17.03 4.09
N ASP A 82 -25.66 15.80 4.34
CA ASP A 82 -24.74 14.67 4.42
C ASP A 82 -24.21 14.29 3.03
N LEU A 83 -25.06 14.29 2.00
CA LEU A 83 -24.65 14.16 0.59
C LEU A 83 -23.66 15.27 0.16
N GLU A 84 -23.90 16.52 0.57
CA GLU A 84 -22.98 17.64 0.34
C GLU A 84 -21.62 17.41 1.02
N LYS A 85 -21.58 16.88 2.24
CA LYS A 85 -20.32 16.51 2.92
C LYS A 85 -19.57 15.42 2.16
N TYR A 86 -20.23 14.34 1.73
CA TYR A 86 -19.60 13.28 0.94
C TYR A 86 -19.02 13.82 -0.38
N ALA A 87 -19.75 14.71 -1.07
CA ALA A 87 -19.26 15.40 -2.26
C ALA A 87 -18.11 16.40 -2.01
N HIS A 88 -17.86 16.79 -0.76
CA HIS A 88 -16.67 17.54 -0.34
C HIS A 88 -15.50 16.62 0.05
N ILE A 89 -15.77 15.49 0.69
CA ILE A 89 -14.78 14.47 1.08
C ILE A 89 -14.12 13.87 -0.17
N SER A 90 -14.91 13.42 -1.15
CA SER A 90 -14.41 12.89 -2.43
C SER A 90 -13.49 13.87 -3.19
N LYS A 91 -13.75 15.18 -3.11
CA LYS A 91 -12.87 16.21 -3.69
C LYS A 91 -11.56 16.35 -2.93
N LEU A 92 -11.60 16.21 -1.60
CA LEU A 92 -10.40 16.27 -0.75
C LEU A 92 -9.51 15.03 -0.96
N GLU A 93 -10.12 13.84 -1.11
CA GLU A 93 -9.44 12.58 -1.43
C GLU A 93 -8.76 12.65 -2.80
N THR A 94 -9.47 13.15 -3.82
CA THR A 94 -8.89 13.40 -5.16
C THR A 94 -7.68 14.33 -5.09
N ALA A 95 -7.79 15.44 -4.34
CA ALA A 95 -6.71 16.40 -4.15
C ALA A 95 -5.52 15.83 -3.35
N TYR A 96 -5.79 14.97 -2.37
CA TYR A 96 -4.77 14.25 -1.60
C TYR A 96 -3.99 13.28 -2.49
N LEU A 97 -4.67 12.50 -3.33
CA LEU A 97 -4.04 11.58 -4.29
C LEU A 97 -3.17 12.32 -5.33
N GLU A 98 -3.60 13.50 -5.78
CA GLU A 98 -2.75 14.38 -6.60
C GLU A 98 -1.49 14.85 -5.85
N LEU A 99 -1.65 15.29 -4.59
CA LEU A 99 -0.53 15.77 -3.77
C LEU A 99 0.47 14.64 -3.48
N GLN A 100 -0.01 13.43 -3.22
CA GLN A 100 0.79 12.22 -2.99
C GLN A 100 1.59 11.82 -4.25
N LYS A 101 0.98 11.90 -5.44
CA LYS A 101 1.69 11.70 -6.72
C LYS A 101 2.82 12.73 -6.93
N ARG A 102 2.56 14.01 -6.63
CA ARG A 102 3.58 15.08 -6.70
C ARG A 102 4.69 14.89 -5.66
N HIS A 103 4.36 14.41 -4.46
CA HIS A 103 5.36 14.07 -3.44
C HIS A 103 6.29 12.94 -3.91
N TRP A 104 5.75 11.89 -4.54
CA TRP A 104 6.55 10.77 -5.06
C TRP A 104 7.50 11.21 -6.20
N ASP A 105 7.02 12.03 -7.14
CA ASP A 105 7.83 12.64 -8.21
C ASP A 105 8.99 13.51 -7.68
N VAL A 106 8.77 14.23 -6.58
CA VAL A 106 9.82 15.00 -5.89
C VAL A 106 10.79 14.08 -5.13
N GLN A 107 10.30 12.98 -4.54
CA GLN A 107 11.10 12.02 -3.79
C GLN A 107 12.07 11.23 -4.70
N ASP A 108 11.59 10.76 -5.86
CA ASP A 108 12.42 10.12 -6.90
C ASP A 108 13.55 11.06 -7.34
N LYS A 109 13.22 12.31 -7.68
CA LYS A 109 14.22 13.33 -8.08
C LYS A 109 15.21 13.64 -6.96
N PHE A 110 14.78 13.59 -5.69
CA PHE A 110 15.67 13.74 -4.55
C PHE A 110 16.65 12.55 -4.43
N GLN A 111 16.18 11.32 -4.59
CA GLN A 111 17.03 10.11 -4.59
C GLN A 111 18.03 10.12 -5.75
N GLN A 112 17.60 10.49 -6.96
CA GLN A 112 18.50 10.67 -8.12
C GLN A 112 19.56 11.76 -7.88
N LEU A 113 19.19 12.88 -7.26
CA LEU A 113 20.15 13.92 -6.87
C LEU A 113 21.14 13.42 -5.80
N GLN A 114 20.69 12.62 -4.83
CA GLN A 114 21.52 12.06 -3.78
C GLN A 114 22.55 11.05 -4.33
N SER A 115 22.16 10.17 -5.26
CA SER A 115 23.07 9.29 -6.00
C SER A 115 24.13 10.11 -6.76
N ARG A 116 23.71 11.15 -7.51
CA ARG A 116 24.64 12.00 -8.26
C ARG A 116 25.60 12.81 -7.37
N ILE A 117 25.26 13.06 -6.11
CA ILE A 117 26.18 13.65 -5.13
C ILE A 117 27.25 12.63 -4.74
N GLN A 118 26.89 11.37 -4.48
CA GLN A 118 27.84 10.29 -4.18
C GLN A 118 28.81 10.03 -5.35
N ASP A 119 28.33 10.08 -6.59
CA ASP A 119 29.19 10.00 -7.79
C ASP A 119 30.24 11.12 -7.81
N VAL A 120 29.84 12.36 -7.52
CA VAL A 120 30.74 13.52 -7.48
C VAL A 120 31.76 13.40 -6.34
N GLU A 121 31.39 12.83 -5.20
CA GLU A 121 32.32 12.53 -4.10
C GLU A 121 33.30 11.42 -4.46
N SER A 122 32.85 10.35 -5.12
CA SER A 122 33.70 9.27 -5.65
C SER A 122 34.71 9.79 -6.68
N LEU A 123 34.26 10.57 -7.67
CA LEU A 123 35.13 11.19 -8.68
C LEU A 123 36.15 12.14 -8.03
N LYS A 124 35.75 12.91 -7.01
CA LYS A 124 36.63 13.78 -6.23
C LYS A 124 37.70 13.01 -5.43
N ALA A 125 37.39 11.80 -4.95
CA ALA A 125 38.38 10.91 -4.34
C ALA A 125 39.35 10.32 -5.39
N GLN A 126 38.84 9.90 -6.55
CA GLN A 126 39.66 9.42 -7.66
C GLN A 126 40.63 10.48 -8.18
N ILE A 127 40.18 11.74 -8.33
CA ILE A 127 41.03 12.87 -8.74
C ILE A 127 42.19 13.07 -7.76
N LYS A 128 41.93 13.08 -6.44
CA LYS A 128 42.99 13.18 -5.41
C LYS A 128 44.02 12.06 -5.53
N LEU A 129 43.57 10.82 -5.71
CA LEU A 129 44.46 9.67 -5.89
C LEU A 129 45.32 9.83 -7.15
N LEU A 130 44.75 10.35 -8.24
CA LEU A 130 45.48 10.64 -9.47
C LEU A 130 46.53 11.75 -9.28
N GLU A 131 46.18 12.83 -8.55
CA GLU A 131 47.12 13.89 -8.16
C GLU A 131 48.28 13.38 -7.28
N GLU A 132 48.04 12.38 -6.42
CA GLU A 132 49.07 11.72 -5.62
C GLU A 132 49.96 10.81 -6.48
N GLN A 133 49.36 10.02 -7.38
CA GLN A 133 50.10 9.19 -8.35
C GLN A 133 50.99 10.03 -9.28
N ILE A 134 50.48 11.15 -9.81
CA ILE A 134 51.25 12.06 -10.67
C ILE A 134 52.42 12.68 -9.89
N ARG A 135 52.21 13.11 -8.64
CA ARG A 135 53.29 13.65 -7.77
C ARG A 135 54.34 12.58 -7.46
N ALA A 136 53.93 11.34 -7.17
CA ALA A 136 54.85 10.23 -6.95
C ALA A 136 55.66 9.90 -8.21
N LEU A 137 55.00 9.78 -9.36
CA LEU A 137 55.63 9.48 -10.65
C LEU A 137 56.68 10.53 -11.03
N ASN A 138 56.33 11.82 -10.95
CA ASN A 138 57.24 12.91 -11.29
C ASN A 138 58.49 12.90 -10.39
N LYS A 139 58.32 12.69 -9.08
CA LYS A 139 59.42 12.54 -8.12
C LYS A 139 60.29 11.33 -8.41
N THR A 140 59.72 10.21 -8.88
CA THR A 140 60.51 9.05 -9.32
C THR A 140 61.26 9.29 -10.63
N SER A 141 60.72 10.06 -11.58
CA SER A 141 61.46 10.42 -12.80
C SER A 141 62.62 11.36 -12.52
N GLU A 142 62.47 12.35 -11.64
CA GLU A 142 63.59 13.19 -11.18
C GLU A 142 64.70 12.35 -10.53
N LEU A 143 64.33 11.47 -9.59
CA LEU A 143 65.29 10.59 -8.91
C LEU A 143 65.96 9.61 -9.88
N ALA A 144 65.24 9.11 -10.89
CA ALA A 144 65.78 8.19 -11.90
C ALA A 144 66.73 8.91 -12.86
N VAL A 145 66.44 10.14 -13.30
CA VAL A 145 67.35 10.93 -14.14
C VAL A 145 68.64 11.24 -13.39
N VAL A 146 68.56 11.67 -12.13
CA VAL A 146 69.76 11.91 -11.29
C VAL A 146 70.56 10.63 -11.09
N LYS A 147 69.92 9.54 -10.62
CA LYS A 147 70.62 8.26 -10.39
C LYS A 147 71.19 7.64 -11.66
N ASN A 148 70.53 7.78 -12.82
CA ASN A 148 71.08 7.31 -14.08
C ASN A 148 72.26 8.17 -14.53
N GLY A 149 72.24 9.48 -14.26
CA GLY A 149 73.40 10.36 -14.47
C GLY A 149 74.59 10.00 -13.57
N GLU A 150 74.35 9.76 -12.28
CA GLU A 150 75.37 9.29 -11.33
C GLU A 150 75.90 7.90 -11.71
N MET A 151 75.02 6.95 -12.05
CA MET A 151 75.38 5.61 -12.48
C MET A 151 76.19 5.63 -13.79
N LEU A 152 75.79 6.44 -14.78
CA LEU A 152 76.56 6.61 -16.01
C LEU A 152 77.92 7.27 -15.77
N ALA A 153 77.99 8.27 -14.88
CA ALA A 153 79.24 8.91 -14.49
C ALA A 153 80.17 7.97 -13.70
N ASN A 154 79.60 7.03 -12.93
CA ASN A 154 80.34 5.99 -12.20
C ASN A 154 80.77 4.84 -13.12
N GLN A 155 79.91 4.39 -14.04
CA GLN A 155 80.27 3.43 -15.09
C GLN A 155 81.38 3.98 -15.99
N LEU A 156 81.30 5.25 -16.41
CA LEU A 156 82.36 5.89 -17.19
C LEU A 156 83.68 5.97 -16.39
N ARG A 157 83.61 6.14 -15.06
CA ARG A 157 84.78 6.10 -14.17
C ARG A 157 85.35 4.69 -14.06
N GLU A 158 84.53 3.69 -13.80
CA GLU A 158 84.90 2.27 -13.81
C GLU A 158 85.46 1.82 -15.16
N GLU A 159 84.96 2.34 -16.27
CA GLU A 159 85.38 1.96 -17.62
C GLU A 159 86.71 2.60 -17.98
N ILE A 160 86.97 3.83 -17.52
CA ILE A 160 88.32 4.43 -17.50
C ILE A 160 89.30 3.61 -16.64
N GLU A 161 88.84 2.99 -15.55
CA GLU A 161 89.68 2.12 -14.72
C GLU A 161 89.82 0.68 -15.27
N LYS A 162 88.80 0.13 -15.95
CA LYS A 162 88.86 -1.16 -16.67
C LYS A 162 89.70 -1.07 -17.95
N LEU A 163 89.73 0.08 -18.62
CA LEU A 163 90.69 0.39 -19.68
C LEU A 163 92.14 0.49 -19.16
N ARG A 164 92.34 0.65 -17.83
CA ARG A 164 93.64 0.44 -17.16
C ARG A 164 93.83 -0.98 -16.61
N SER A 165 92.80 -1.82 -16.58
CA SER A 165 92.78 -3.12 -15.88
C SER A 165 91.92 -4.18 -16.60
N LEU A 166 92.30 -4.54 -17.83
CA LEU A 166 91.64 -5.62 -18.57
C LEU A 166 91.92 -7.00 -17.94
N GLY A 167 90.95 -7.53 -17.17
CA GLY A 167 91.19 -8.66 -16.25
C GLY A 167 90.00 -9.58 -15.89
N ARG A 168 89.17 -10.00 -16.87
CA ARG A 168 88.21 -11.15 -16.82
C ARG A 168 86.94 -11.13 -15.90
N SER A 169 85.80 -11.47 -16.52
CA SER A 169 84.63 -12.31 -16.11
C SER A 169 84.31 -12.63 -14.62
N GLY A 170 83.06 -12.74 -14.15
CA GLY A 170 81.71 -12.57 -14.77
C GLY A 170 80.61 -13.51 -14.18
N GLU A 171 79.32 -13.11 -14.24
CA GLU A 171 78.07 -13.92 -13.95
C GLU A 171 77.83 -14.34 -12.46
N ARG A 172 76.68 -14.81 -11.91
CA ARG A 172 75.19 -14.92 -12.13
C ARG A 172 74.53 -15.39 -10.78
N SER A 173 73.22 -15.53 -10.46
CA SER A 173 71.87 -15.17 -11.00
C SER A 173 70.72 -15.41 -9.96
N ASN A 174 69.50 -14.92 -10.26
CA ASN A 174 68.10 -15.42 -10.01
C ASN A 174 67.82 -16.87 -9.48
N PRO A 175 66.56 -17.30 -9.13
CA PRO A 175 65.27 -16.60 -8.82
C PRO A 175 64.32 -17.32 -7.75
N GLU A 176 62.99 -17.03 -7.81
CA GLU A 176 61.79 -17.85 -7.43
C GLU A 176 61.43 -18.06 -5.93
N ALA A 177 60.19 -17.87 -5.41
CA ALA A 177 58.81 -18.39 -5.70
C ALA A 177 58.50 -19.74 -4.98
N THR A 178 57.28 -20.18 -4.61
CA THR A 178 55.86 -19.76 -4.79
C THR A 178 54.98 -20.41 -3.68
N ALA A 179 53.64 -20.15 -3.61
CA ALA A 179 52.55 -21.17 -3.43
C ALA A 179 51.25 -20.63 -2.78
N GLN A 180 50.12 -21.34 -2.99
CA GLN A 180 48.76 -21.06 -2.45
C GLN A 180 48.25 -22.21 -1.56
N ALA A 181 47.12 -22.00 -0.87
CA ALA A 181 46.42 -22.99 -0.04
C ALA A 181 44.94 -23.18 -0.43
N LYS A 182 44.31 -24.28 0.02
CA LYS A 182 42.90 -24.63 -0.24
C LYS A 182 41.93 -23.82 0.65
N GLY A 183 40.72 -23.55 0.14
CA GLY A 183 39.67 -22.81 0.87
C GLY A 183 38.69 -23.68 1.69
N PRO A 184 37.81 -23.06 2.51
CA PRO A 184 36.94 -23.75 3.47
C PRO A 184 35.56 -24.14 2.91
N SER A 185 34.80 -24.92 3.69
CA SER A 185 33.38 -25.19 3.47
C SER A 185 32.49 -23.97 3.75
N LEU A 186 31.38 -23.84 3.02
CA LEU A 186 30.37 -22.80 3.24
C LEU A 186 29.40 -23.18 4.37
N PRO A 187 28.86 -22.20 5.12
CA PRO A 187 27.83 -22.42 6.13
C PRO A 187 26.44 -22.65 5.49
N ASP A 188 25.52 -23.23 6.25
CA ASP A 188 24.14 -23.53 5.88
C ASP A 188 23.11 -22.51 6.41
N HIS A 189 23.48 -21.69 7.40
CA HIS A 189 22.65 -20.67 8.03
C HIS A 189 23.32 -19.28 8.10
N CYS A 190 22.52 -18.24 8.36
CA CYS A 190 23.00 -16.89 8.66
C CYS A 190 23.51 -16.80 10.10
N PRO A 191 24.50 -15.93 10.39
CA PRO A 191 25.14 -15.87 11.70
C PRO A 191 24.19 -15.37 12.79
N GLY A 192 24.20 -16.03 13.95
CA GLY A 192 23.45 -15.62 15.15
C GLY A 192 23.95 -14.33 15.82
N SER A 193 24.91 -13.63 15.20
CA SER A 193 25.38 -12.30 15.58
C SER A 193 26.03 -11.61 14.38
N GLN A 194 25.56 -10.42 14.01
CA GLN A 194 26.17 -9.56 12.99
C GLN A 194 26.00 -8.08 13.37
N GLU A 195 26.97 -7.23 13.02
CA GLU A 195 26.96 -5.79 13.34
C GLU A 195 26.15 -4.96 12.33
N GLU A 196 26.12 -5.38 11.06
CA GLU A 196 25.37 -4.75 9.98
C GLU A 196 23.92 -5.28 9.89
N GLU A 197 22.97 -4.43 9.49
CA GLU A 197 21.55 -4.82 9.39
C GLU A 197 21.28 -5.81 8.24
N LYS A 198 21.98 -5.69 7.11
CA LYS A 198 21.85 -6.55 5.93
C LYS A 198 23.24 -6.97 5.43
N VAL A 199 23.55 -8.26 5.41
CA VAL A 199 24.83 -8.80 4.90
C VAL A 199 24.58 -9.83 3.80
N ILE A 200 25.25 -9.72 2.65
CA ILE A 200 25.18 -10.77 1.60
C ILE A 200 26.11 -11.91 1.99
N GLN A 201 25.54 -13.10 2.17
CA GLN A 201 26.28 -14.31 2.48
C GLN A 201 26.03 -15.38 1.42
N LYS A 202 27.04 -16.20 1.13
CA LYS A 202 26.87 -17.42 0.32
C LYS A 202 26.67 -18.61 1.25
N ILE A 203 25.51 -19.26 1.18
CA ILE A 203 25.17 -20.43 1.99
C ILE A 203 25.04 -21.69 1.14
N GLN A 204 25.13 -22.85 1.80
CA GLN A 204 25.00 -24.18 1.20
C GLN A 204 24.05 -25.03 2.03
N ILE A 205 22.90 -25.39 1.47
CA ILE A 205 21.86 -26.19 2.14
C ILE A 205 21.83 -27.60 1.53
N GLY A 206 21.51 -28.62 2.34
CA GLY A 206 21.33 -29.99 1.86
C GLY A 206 20.33 -30.07 0.69
N GLY A 207 20.78 -30.55 -0.46
CA GLY A 207 19.95 -30.68 -1.68
C GLY A 207 19.91 -29.46 -2.60
N ALA A 208 20.58 -28.35 -2.26
CA ALA A 208 20.71 -27.16 -3.11
C ALA A 208 22.16 -26.93 -3.56
N ASP A 209 22.36 -26.22 -4.67
CA ASP A 209 23.66 -25.64 -5.05
C ASP A 209 23.94 -24.34 -4.25
N PRO A 210 25.21 -23.98 -4.00
CA PRO A 210 25.53 -22.88 -3.09
C PRO A 210 25.07 -21.52 -3.65
N PHE A 211 24.21 -20.82 -2.91
CA PHE A 211 23.49 -19.63 -3.36
C PHE A 211 23.71 -18.43 -2.43
N LYS A 212 23.40 -17.22 -2.94
CA LYS A 212 23.45 -15.98 -2.14
C LYS A 212 22.14 -15.80 -1.37
N VAL A 213 22.23 -15.28 -0.15
CA VAL A 213 21.13 -14.76 0.66
C VAL A 213 21.52 -13.41 1.27
N VAL A 214 20.53 -12.64 1.72
CA VAL A 214 20.75 -11.53 2.65
C VAL A 214 20.45 -12.02 4.06
N CYS A 215 21.45 -11.96 4.93
CA CYS A 215 21.31 -12.16 6.37
C CYS A 215 20.88 -10.86 7.04
N TYR A 216 19.76 -10.89 7.74
CA TYR A 216 19.13 -9.73 8.38
C TYR A 216 19.28 -9.74 9.91
N SER A 217 19.45 -8.55 10.50
CA SER A 217 19.62 -8.36 11.94
C SER A 217 19.10 -7.01 12.41
N ASP A 218 18.16 -7.01 13.36
CA ASP A 218 17.62 -5.80 13.98
C ASP A 218 17.54 -5.93 15.51
N LYS A 219 17.61 -4.81 16.22
CA LYS A 219 17.53 -4.71 17.68
C LYS A 219 16.20 -5.21 18.27
N LYS A 220 15.12 -5.31 17.48
CA LYS A 220 13.83 -5.87 17.94
C LYS A 220 13.70 -7.36 17.63
N ARG A 221 14.30 -7.85 16.54
CA ARG A 221 14.11 -9.22 16.03
C ARG A 221 15.31 -10.14 16.25
N GLY A 222 16.47 -9.62 16.65
CA GLY A 222 17.72 -10.37 16.71
C GLY A 222 18.35 -10.60 15.34
N SER A 223 19.35 -11.48 15.29
CA SER A 223 20.15 -11.85 14.10
C SER A 223 19.82 -13.25 13.59
N GLY A 224 20.29 -13.59 12.40
CA GLY A 224 20.17 -14.94 11.81
C GLY A 224 19.00 -15.10 10.83
N TRP A 225 18.23 -14.04 10.60
CA TRP A 225 17.12 -14.03 9.64
C TRP A 225 17.63 -14.12 8.19
N ILE A 226 16.91 -14.84 7.34
CA ILE A 226 17.17 -14.93 5.89
C ILE A 226 16.07 -14.15 5.15
N ILE A 227 16.43 -13.14 4.37
CA ILE A 227 15.48 -12.51 3.44
C ILE A 227 15.29 -13.45 2.25
N VAL A 228 14.12 -14.10 2.17
CA VAL A 228 13.75 -15.05 1.11
C VAL A 228 13.08 -14.38 -0.10
N TYR A 229 12.53 -13.18 0.10
CA TYR A 229 11.73 -12.42 -0.85
C TYR A 229 11.88 -10.92 -0.53
N ASN A 230 12.19 -10.10 -1.54
CA ASN A 230 12.07 -8.64 -1.44
C ASN A 230 11.43 -8.07 -2.72
N LYS A 231 10.41 -7.23 -2.57
CA LYS A 231 9.67 -6.63 -3.69
C LYS A 231 9.40 -5.14 -3.42
N VAL A 232 9.70 -4.31 -4.42
CA VAL A 232 9.38 -2.87 -4.38
C VAL A 232 7.91 -2.66 -4.80
N PRO A 233 7.14 -1.82 -4.08
CA PRO A 233 5.80 -1.41 -4.48
C PRO A 233 5.78 -0.81 -5.91
N GLY A 234 4.74 -1.13 -6.69
CA GLY A 234 4.62 -0.66 -8.09
C GLY A 234 5.54 -1.34 -9.11
N SER A 235 6.55 -2.12 -8.70
CA SER A 235 7.42 -2.83 -9.65
C SER A 235 6.73 -4.01 -10.35
N ASN A 236 6.98 -4.15 -11.65
CA ASN A 236 6.51 -5.24 -12.49
C ASN A 236 7.50 -6.43 -12.60
N LYS A 237 8.68 -6.38 -11.93
CA LYS A 237 9.71 -7.43 -12.05
C LYS A 237 9.24 -8.84 -11.63
N PHE A 238 8.12 -8.94 -10.91
CA PHE A 238 7.52 -10.17 -10.39
C PHE A 238 6.46 -10.82 -11.32
N ASN A 239 6.12 -10.21 -12.46
CA ASN A 239 5.29 -10.86 -13.47
C ASN A 239 6.13 -11.89 -14.25
N ARG A 240 6.22 -13.11 -13.72
CA ARG A 240 7.18 -14.16 -14.14
C ARG A 240 6.49 -15.51 -14.37
N PRO A 241 7.00 -16.35 -15.29
CA PRO A 241 6.53 -17.71 -15.48
C PRO A 241 6.84 -18.60 -14.26
N PHE A 242 6.13 -19.72 -14.14
CA PHE A 242 6.23 -20.63 -12.99
C PHE A 242 7.65 -21.17 -12.79
N GLU A 243 8.37 -21.43 -13.89
CA GLU A 243 9.73 -21.94 -13.90
C GLU A 243 10.71 -21.00 -13.19
N GLU A 244 10.58 -19.68 -13.39
CA GLU A 244 11.37 -18.67 -12.67
C GLU A 244 10.99 -18.65 -11.17
N TYR A 245 9.71 -18.84 -10.82
CA TYR A 245 9.31 -18.99 -9.41
C TYR A 245 9.88 -20.26 -8.77
N VAL A 246 10.07 -21.36 -9.51
CA VAL A 246 10.74 -22.57 -8.98
C VAL A 246 12.24 -22.32 -8.74
N SER A 247 12.96 -21.74 -9.72
CA SER A 247 14.41 -21.48 -9.63
C SER A 247 14.80 -20.30 -8.74
N GLY A 248 13.88 -19.36 -8.53
CA GLY A 248 14.18 -18.02 -8.06
C GLY A 248 14.63 -17.10 -9.18
N PHE A 249 14.49 -15.79 -8.95
CA PHE A 249 14.80 -14.72 -9.89
C PHE A 249 15.20 -13.43 -9.18
N GLY A 250 15.81 -12.50 -9.92
CA GLY A 250 16.34 -11.24 -9.39
C GLY A 250 17.73 -11.40 -8.76
N ASP A 251 18.43 -10.28 -8.63
CA ASP A 251 19.77 -10.22 -8.05
C ASP A 251 19.69 -10.00 -6.53
N VAL A 252 20.32 -10.90 -5.77
CA VAL A 252 20.33 -10.84 -4.30
C VAL A 252 21.34 -9.78 -3.84
N GLY A 253 20.82 -8.64 -3.38
CA GLY A 253 21.56 -7.49 -2.88
C GLY A 253 20.92 -6.86 -1.62
N THR A 254 21.56 -5.81 -1.06
CA THR A 254 21.15 -5.18 0.20
C THR A 254 20.44 -3.84 0.05
N ALA A 255 20.42 -3.24 -1.15
CA ALA A 255 19.75 -1.98 -1.40
C ALA A 255 18.23 -2.15 -1.29
N ASP A 256 17.51 -1.08 -0.96
CA ASP A 256 16.05 -1.14 -0.83
C ASP A 256 15.33 -1.28 -2.18
N GLU A 257 16.05 -1.11 -3.28
CA GLU A 257 15.61 -1.34 -4.67
C GLU A 257 15.96 -2.74 -5.23
N ASP A 258 16.72 -3.55 -4.48
CA ASP A 258 17.10 -4.92 -4.88
C ASP A 258 15.90 -5.87 -4.77
N GLU A 259 15.39 -6.29 -5.92
CA GLU A 259 14.18 -7.12 -6.02
C GLU A 259 14.52 -8.54 -6.43
N PHE A 260 14.24 -9.49 -5.53
CA PHE A 260 14.56 -10.90 -5.72
C PHE A 260 13.61 -11.83 -4.98
N PHE A 261 13.59 -13.08 -5.42
CA PHE A 261 12.98 -14.21 -4.74
C PHE A 261 13.91 -15.43 -4.85
N ILE A 262 14.22 -16.09 -3.71
CA ILE A 262 15.20 -17.19 -3.70
C ILE A 262 14.73 -18.47 -4.42
N GLY A 263 13.45 -18.56 -4.78
CA GLY A 263 12.85 -19.69 -5.50
C GLY A 263 12.19 -20.72 -4.58
N LEU A 264 11.06 -21.27 -5.04
CA LEU A 264 10.27 -22.26 -4.31
C LEU A 264 11.09 -23.52 -3.98
N GLN A 265 12.00 -23.95 -4.86
CA GLN A 265 12.86 -25.10 -4.57
C GLN A 265 13.79 -24.86 -3.38
N ARG A 266 14.39 -23.66 -3.28
CA ARG A 266 15.26 -23.29 -2.15
C ARG A 266 14.46 -23.07 -0.86
N LEU A 267 13.30 -22.43 -0.97
CA LEU A 267 12.40 -22.19 0.16
C LEU A 267 11.84 -23.51 0.74
N HIS A 268 11.50 -24.48 -0.11
CA HIS A 268 11.13 -25.82 0.32
C HIS A 268 12.28 -26.54 1.03
N LEU A 269 13.49 -26.55 0.46
CA LEU A 269 14.66 -27.19 1.09
C LEU A 269 15.05 -26.55 2.43
N LEU A 270 14.88 -25.23 2.59
CA LEU A 270 14.97 -24.53 3.88
C LEU A 270 13.94 -25.09 4.88
N THR A 271 12.66 -25.14 4.50
CA THR A 271 11.54 -25.33 5.44
C THR A 271 11.10 -26.79 5.64
N ASN A 272 11.68 -27.74 4.91
CA ASN A 272 11.29 -29.16 4.98
C ASN A 272 12.01 -29.96 6.09
N GLY A 273 13.00 -29.37 6.77
CA GLY A 273 13.79 -30.03 7.82
C GLY A 273 13.24 -29.82 9.23
N GLU A 274 13.15 -28.57 9.66
CA GLU A 274 12.83 -28.15 11.03
C GLU A 274 11.73 -27.05 11.00
N PRO A 275 11.09 -26.71 12.13
CA PRO A 275 10.15 -25.59 12.21
C PRO A 275 10.87 -24.23 12.07
N TYR A 276 10.41 -23.39 11.15
CA TYR A 276 10.90 -22.00 10.98
C TYR A 276 9.81 -20.97 11.31
N GLU A 277 10.21 -19.88 11.96
CA GLU A 277 9.39 -18.67 12.08
C GLU A 277 9.50 -17.84 10.79
N VAL A 278 8.39 -17.24 10.36
CA VAL A 278 8.32 -16.39 9.16
C VAL A 278 7.81 -15.02 9.57
N HIS A 279 8.68 -14.00 9.46
CA HIS A 279 8.29 -12.60 9.66
C HIS A 279 7.86 -11.97 8.33
N LEU A 280 6.73 -11.26 8.33
CA LEU A 280 6.19 -10.56 7.15
C LEU A 280 6.10 -9.05 7.44
N ASP A 281 7.05 -8.28 6.90
CA ASP A 281 6.95 -6.82 6.85
C ASP A 281 6.31 -6.38 5.53
N ALA A 282 5.23 -5.61 5.62
CA ALA A 282 4.51 -5.05 4.47
C ALA A 282 4.38 -3.54 4.60
N ILE A 283 5.01 -2.80 3.66
CA ILE A 283 4.84 -1.35 3.54
C ILE A 283 3.55 -1.10 2.76
N PHE A 284 2.44 -0.93 3.48
CA PHE A 284 1.16 -0.57 2.89
C PHE A 284 1.18 0.89 2.41
N GLY A 285 1.31 1.08 1.10
CA GLY A 285 0.72 2.25 0.45
C GLY A 285 -0.79 2.20 0.65
N ILE A 286 -1.40 3.30 1.08
CA ILE A 286 -2.85 3.40 1.27
C ILE A 286 -3.51 3.41 -0.10
N ASN A 287 -3.97 2.23 -0.55
CA ASN A 287 -5.22 1.96 -1.28
C ASN A 287 -5.24 0.52 -1.80
N ARG A 288 -6.10 -0.33 -1.21
CA ARG A 288 -6.72 -1.53 -1.82
C ARG A 288 -7.81 -2.05 -0.89
N ARG A 289 -8.95 -1.35 -0.84
CA ARG A 289 -10.13 -1.76 -0.06
C ARG A 289 -11.44 -1.19 -0.65
N GLU A 290 -11.46 -1.08 -1.98
CA GLU A 290 -12.56 -0.51 -2.77
C GLU A 290 -13.00 -1.48 -3.88
N GLU A 291 -12.08 -2.33 -4.39
CA GLU A 291 -12.32 -3.31 -5.46
C GLU A 291 -13.21 -4.51 -5.05
N GLU A 292 -13.48 -4.73 -3.75
CA GLU A 292 -14.35 -5.82 -3.26
C GLU A 292 -15.81 -5.39 -3.05
N GLU A 293 -16.14 -4.09 -3.05
CA GLU A 293 -17.53 -3.60 -2.87
C GLU A 293 -18.28 -3.39 -4.21
N GLU A 294 -17.59 -3.25 -5.34
CA GLU A 294 -18.23 -3.08 -6.66
C GLU A 294 -18.89 -4.37 -7.21
N GLU A 295 -18.29 -5.55 -7.00
CA GLU A 295 -18.87 -6.82 -7.49
C GLU A 295 -20.17 -7.22 -6.75
N GLU A 296 -20.33 -6.87 -5.47
CA GLU A 296 -21.56 -7.17 -4.73
C GLU A 296 -22.71 -6.21 -5.08
N GLN A 297 -22.41 -4.95 -5.46
CA GLN A 297 -23.45 -4.00 -5.90
C GLN A 297 -24.00 -4.27 -7.30
N ASP A 298 -23.16 -4.64 -8.28
CA ASP A 298 -23.63 -4.86 -9.67
C ASP A 298 -24.58 -6.08 -9.81
N HIS A 299 -24.66 -6.94 -8.78
CA HIS A 299 -25.64 -8.04 -8.70
C HIS A 299 -27.00 -7.65 -8.10
N VAL A 300 -27.11 -6.51 -7.41
CA VAL A 300 -28.35 -6.05 -6.77
C VAL A 300 -29.25 -5.26 -7.72
N GLU A 301 -28.70 -4.48 -8.66
CA GLU A 301 -29.49 -3.65 -9.60
C GLU A 301 -30.19 -4.43 -10.75
N LYS A 302 -30.17 -5.78 -10.74
CA LYS A 302 -30.63 -6.60 -11.89
C LYS A 302 -31.81 -7.56 -11.60
N ASN A 303 -32.53 -7.41 -10.49
CA ASN A 303 -33.76 -8.17 -10.16
C ASN A 303 -34.92 -7.28 -9.72
#